data_AF-G5B6H1-F1
#
_entry.id   AF-G5B6H1-F1
#
_cell.length_a   1.000
_cell.length_b   1.000
_cell.length_c   1.000
_cell.angle_alpha   90.00
_cell.angle_beta   90.00
_cell.angle_gamma   90.00
#
_symmetry.space_group_name_H-M   'P 1'
#
loop_
_entity.id
_entity.type
_entity.pdbx_description
1 polymer ?
#
loop_
_entity_poly.entity_id
_entity_poly.type
_entity_poly.pdbx_seq_one_letter_code
_entity_poly.pdbx_strand_id
1 'polypeptide(L)'
;MLLPRDAKKGRGPNRQLAGALIRQGHKLDIDFGAKDNQYYEANYWQFPEGIHCDSCSEANVTKEMLVTVCINTTQAANQAEFSREKQDNKLYQQVLWQLIKELCFGKRCDFWLERGAGFQVAMDLLVVLCLLLFMWVLVK
;
A
#
# COMPACT_ATOMS: atom_id res chain seq x y z
N MET A 1 -14.62 -45.51 -9.97
CA MET A 1 -14.83 -44.30 -10.80
C MET A 1 -15.70 -43.33 -10.01
N LEU A 2 -15.43 -42.02 -10.14
CA LEU A 2 -16.10 -40.84 -9.55
C LEU A 2 -15.36 -40.18 -8.37
N LEU A 3 -14.45 -39.27 -8.73
CA LEU A 3 -14.12 -38.08 -7.93
C LEU A 3 -15.14 -36.97 -8.28
N PRO A 4 -15.62 -36.17 -7.31
CA PRO A 4 -16.48 -35.03 -7.60
C PRO A 4 -15.68 -33.87 -8.19
N ARG A 5 -16.33 -33.20 -9.16
CA ARG A 5 -15.82 -32.15 -10.03
C ARG A 5 -15.55 -30.86 -9.25
N ASP A 6 -14.34 -30.32 -9.42
CA ASP A 6 -13.98 -28.96 -9.06
C ASP A 6 -14.98 -27.93 -9.62
N ALA A 7 -15.58 -27.17 -8.72
CA ALA A 7 -16.32 -25.97 -9.06
C ALA A 7 -15.32 -24.90 -9.55
N LYS A 8 -15.09 -24.83 -10.87
CA LYS A 8 -14.42 -23.68 -11.50
C LYS A 8 -15.26 -22.42 -11.28
N LYS A 9 -14.93 -21.66 -10.24
CA LYS A 9 -15.47 -20.33 -9.96
C LYS A 9 -15.11 -19.38 -11.10
N GLY A 10 -16.13 -19.01 -11.88
CA GLY A 10 -16.08 -18.25 -13.12
C GLY A 10 -15.13 -17.04 -13.09
N ARG A 11 -14.30 -16.95 -14.13
CA ARG A 11 -13.34 -15.87 -14.40
C ARG A 11 -14.06 -14.76 -15.18
N GLY A 12 -14.49 -13.71 -14.48
CA GLY A 12 -14.99 -12.47 -15.09
C GLY A 12 -13.84 -11.60 -15.64
N PRO A 13 -14.13 -10.61 -16.51
CA PRO A 13 -13.15 -9.94 -17.37
C PRO A 13 -12.34 -8.81 -16.71
N ASN A 14 -12.41 -8.64 -15.39
CA ASN A 14 -11.63 -7.61 -14.68
C ASN A 14 -11.15 -8.11 -13.32
N ARG A 15 -10.36 -9.18 -13.30
CA ARG A 15 -9.60 -9.56 -12.10
C ARG A 15 -8.28 -8.81 -12.14
N GLN A 16 -8.23 -7.65 -11.50
CA GLN A 16 -6.95 -7.06 -11.12
C GLN A 16 -6.21 -8.11 -10.28
N LEU A 17 -5.00 -8.46 -10.70
CA LEU A 17 -4.22 -9.51 -10.07
C LEU A 17 -3.52 -8.90 -8.85
N ALA A 18 -3.75 -9.47 -7.66
CA ALA A 18 -3.04 -9.05 -6.46
C ALA A 18 -1.52 -9.14 -6.68
N GLY A 19 -0.79 -8.09 -6.30
CA GLY A 19 0.63 -7.93 -6.57
C GLY A 19 0.96 -7.40 -7.97
N ALA A 20 -0.02 -7.10 -8.83
CA ALA A 20 0.25 -6.53 -10.15
C ALA A 20 0.84 -5.12 -10.05
N LEU A 21 1.90 -4.90 -10.84
CA LEU A 21 2.55 -3.61 -11.03
C LEU A 21 1.72 -2.74 -11.97
N ILE A 22 1.46 -1.50 -11.56
CA ILE A 22 0.78 -0.48 -12.37
C ILE A 22 1.85 0.44 -12.94
N ARG A 23 1.88 0.56 -14.28
CA ARG A 23 2.85 1.35 -15.04
C ARG A 23 2.10 2.37 -15.90
N GLN A 24 2.21 3.65 -15.58
CA GLN A 24 1.54 4.78 -16.22
C GLN A 24 2.54 5.76 -16.85
N GLY A 25 3.83 5.65 -16.52
CA GLY A 25 4.91 6.52 -16.97
C GLY A 25 5.05 7.80 -16.16
N HIS A 26 4.55 7.86 -14.93
CA HIS A 26 4.67 9.05 -14.07
C HIS A 26 5.90 8.94 -13.15
N LYS A 27 6.70 10.01 -13.08
CA LYS A 27 7.82 10.07 -12.14
C LYS A 27 7.28 10.27 -10.72
N LEU A 28 7.70 9.42 -9.80
CA LEU A 28 7.42 9.58 -8.37
C LEU A 28 8.51 10.41 -7.69
N ASP A 29 8.12 11.14 -6.64
CA ASP A 29 9.03 11.91 -5.80
C ASP A 29 9.46 11.06 -4.59
N ILE A 30 10.44 10.20 -4.80
CA ILE A 30 11.02 9.30 -3.79
C ILE A 30 12.54 9.47 -3.82
N ASP A 31 13.14 9.62 -2.64
CA ASP A 31 14.60 9.68 -2.51
C ASP A 31 15.21 8.27 -2.33
N PHE A 32 15.89 7.80 -3.37
CA PHE A 32 16.66 6.56 -3.40
C PHE A 32 18.14 6.77 -3.04
N GLY A 33 18.57 8.01 -2.81
CA GLY A 33 19.96 8.41 -2.66
C GLY A 33 20.63 8.79 -4.00
N ALA A 34 21.74 9.53 -3.93
CA ALA A 34 22.30 10.26 -5.08
C ALA A 34 22.48 9.44 -6.38
N LYS A 35 23.11 8.26 -6.30
CA LYS A 35 23.39 7.42 -7.47
C LYS A 35 22.11 6.80 -8.06
N ASP A 36 21.24 6.33 -7.19
CA ASP A 36 20.01 5.62 -7.57
C ASP A 36 18.95 6.59 -8.08
N ASN A 37 18.91 7.80 -7.52
CA ASN A 37 18.10 8.91 -8.02
C ASN A 37 18.46 9.21 -9.47
N GLN A 38 19.74 9.43 -9.79
CA GLN A 38 20.15 9.71 -11.16
C GLN A 38 19.73 8.59 -12.13
N TYR A 39 19.84 7.33 -11.72
CA TYR A 39 19.37 6.20 -12.52
C TYR A 39 17.85 6.20 -12.70
N TYR A 40 17.09 6.43 -11.62
CA TYR A 40 15.64 6.51 -11.65
C TYR A 40 15.15 7.67 -12.52
N GLU A 41 15.77 8.86 -12.44
CA GLU A 41 15.41 10.02 -13.24
C GLU A 41 15.53 9.78 -14.75
N ALA A 42 16.52 9.00 -15.18
CA ALA A 42 16.68 8.65 -16.58
C ALA A 42 15.74 7.52 -17.05
N ASN A 43 15.19 6.72 -16.11
CA ASN A 43 14.51 5.45 -16.42
C ASN A 43 13.13 5.30 -15.75
N TYR A 44 12.55 6.35 -15.17
CA TYR A 44 11.32 6.27 -14.36
C TYR A 44 10.14 5.59 -15.09
N TRP A 45 10.07 5.73 -16.41
CA TRP A 45 9.08 5.09 -17.27
C TRP A 45 9.13 3.55 -17.26
N GLN A 46 10.24 2.96 -16.82
CA GLN A 46 10.42 1.50 -16.62
C GLN A 46 10.03 1.03 -15.23
N PHE A 47 9.53 1.89 -14.35
CA PHE A 47 9.19 1.55 -12.98
C PHE A 47 7.69 1.64 -12.74
N PRO A 48 7.14 0.86 -11.79
CA PRO A 48 5.74 0.97 -11.42
C PRO A 48 5.48 2.19 -10.54
N GLU A 49 4.34 2.84 -10.73
CA GLU A 49 3.88 3.93 -9.86
C GLU A 49 2.87 3.45 -8.83
N GLY A 50 2.37 2.22 -9.00
CA GLY A 50 1.40 1.64 -8.10
C GLY A 50 1.45 0.12 -8.07
N ILE A 51 0.84 -0.43 -7.03
CA ILE A 51 0.69 -1.87 -6.81
C ILE A 51 -0.77 -2.13 -6.46
N HIS A 52 -1.38 -3.11 -7.12
CA HIS A 52 -2.70 -3.60 -6.75
C HIS A 52 -2.60 -4.61 -5.60
N CYS A 53 -3.19 -4.30 -4.43
CA CYS A 53 -3.11 -5.15 -3.24
C CYS A 53 -4.43 -5.11 -2.47
N ASP A 54 -5.18 -6.22 -2.46
CA ASP A 54 -6.53 -6.33 -1.90
C ASP A 54 -6.55 -6.86 -0.44
N SER A 55 -5.58 -6.47 0.38
CA SER A 55 -5.39 -7.02 1.73
C SER A 55 -6.16 -6.27 2.83
N CYS A 56 -6.90 -5.22 2.48
CA CYS A 56 -7.64 -4.39 3.44
C CYS A 56 -9.02 -4.96 3.83
N SER A 57 -9.42 -6.12 3.29
CA SER A 57 -10.73 -6.74 3.56
C SER A 57 -10.80 -7.51 4.89
N GLU A 58 -9.66 -7.78 5.52
CA GLU A 58 -9.59 -8.43 6.82
C GLU A 58 -9.56 -7.37 7.95
N ALA A 59 -10.58 -7.39 8.82
CA ALA A 59 -10.84 -6.35 9.83
C ALA A 59 -9.72 -6.12 10.88
N ASN A 60 -8.69 -6.98 10.90
CA ASN A 60 -7.61 -6.98 11.90
C ASN A 60 -6.21 -7.05 11.29
N VAL A 61 -6.00 -6.49 10.10
CA VAL A 61 -4.65 -6.42 9.50
C VAL A 61 -3.88 -5.25 10.09
N THR A 62 -2.73 -5.52 10.70
CA THR A 62 -1.78 -4.48 11.16
C THR A 62 -1.05 -3.85 9.96
N LYS A 63 -0.42 -2.67 10.12
CA LYS A 63 0.27 -1.99 9.01
C LYS A 63 1.42 -2.85 8.53
N GLU A 64 2.13 -3.43 9.48
CA GLU A 64 3.29 -4.27 9.28
C GLU A 64 2.88 -5.52 8.49
N MET A 65 1.71 -6.11 8.83
CA MET A 65 1.15 -7.24 8.12
C MET A 65 0.72 -6.84 6.70
N LEU A 66 0.04 -5.70 6.53
CA LEU A 66 -0.36 -5.17 5.22
C LEU A 66 0.85 -4.99 4.29
N VAL A 67 1.90 -4.32 4.80
CA VAL A 67 3.15 -4.08 4.05
C VAL A 67 3.82 -5.40 3.69
N THR A 68 3.90 -6.33 4.64
CA THR A 68 4.53 -7.65 4.41
C THR A 68 3.78 -8.45 3.35
N VAL A 69 2.44 -8.49 3.43
CA VAL A 69 1.60 -9.17 2.44
C VAL A 69 1.74 -8.50 1.07
N CYS A 70 1.74 -7.16 1.01
CA CYS A 70 1.94 -6.41 -0.22
C CYS A 70 3.28 -6.75 -0.90
N ILE A 71 4.38 -6.77 -0.14
CA ILE A 71 5.71 -7.12 -0.67
C ILE A 71 5.72 -8.57 -1.17
N ASN A 72 5.26 -9.52 -0.35
CA ASN A 72 5.30 -10.94 -0.68
C ASN A 72 4.44 -11.28 -1.90
N THR A 73 3.24 -10.72 -1.98
CA THR A 73 2.33 -10.91 -3.13
C THR A 73 2.90 -10.28 -4.40
N THR A 74 3.47 -9.08 -4.29
CA THR A 74 4.11 -8.39 -5.43
C THR A 74 5.31 -9.17 -5.95
N GLN A 75 6.16 -9.69 -5.05
CA GLN A 75 7.32 -10.50 -5.43
C GLN A 75 6.89 -11.80 -6.11
N ALA A 76 5.89 -12.49 -5.56
CA ALA A 76 5.36 -13.73 -6.13
C ALA A 76 4.72 -13.51 -7.51
N ALA A 77 3.96 -12.42 -7.69
CA ALA A 77 3.30 -12.11 -8.95
C ALA A 77 4.28 -11.68 -10.07
N ASN A 78 5.44 -11.11 -9.70
CA ASN A 78 6.39 -10.53 -10.65
C ASN A 78 7.77 -11.20 -10.58
N GLN A 79 7.82 -12.50 -10.27
CA GLN A 79 9.07 -13.24 -10.09
C GLN A 79 10.06 -13.03 -11.26
N ALA A 80 9.57 -12.96 -12.50
CA ALA A 80 10.40 -12.72 -13.68
C ALA A 80 11.12 -11.36 -13.69
N GLU A 81 10.55 -10.32 -13.09
CA GLU A 81 11.20 -9.00 -12.93
C GLU A 81 12.34 -9.08 -11.92
N PHE A 82 12.15 -9.83 -10.84
CA PHE A 82 13.13 -10.02 -9.76
C PHE A 82 14.21 -11.07 -10.06
N SER A 83 13.94 -12.05 -10.92
CA SER A 83 14.90 -13.12 -11.26
C SER A 83 15.91 -12.74 -12.34
N ARG A 84 15.81 -11.57 -12.97
CA ARG A 84 16.80 -11.11 -13.98
C ARG A 84 18.11 -10.67 -13.32
N GLU A 85 18.92 -11.62 -12.89
CA GLU A 85 20.33 -11.44 -12.55
C GLU A 85 21.18 -11.27 -13.83
N LYS A 86 21.06 -10.12 -14.50
CA LYS A 86 22.15 -9.61 -15.35
C LYS A 86 22.92 -8.58 -14.53
N GLN A 87 24.24 -8.60 -14.56
CA GLN A 87 25.06 -7.59 -13.85
C GLN A 87 24.65 -6.15 -14.18
N ASP A 88 24.20 -5.90 -15.42
CA ASP A 88 23.69 -4.60 -15.89
C ASP A 88 22.36 -4.18 -15.22
N ASN A 89 21.64 -5.12 -14.61
CA ASN A 89 20.35 -4.91 -13.95
C ASN A 89 20.45 -4.73 -12.43
N LYS A 90 21.66 -4.69 -11.83
CA LYS A 90 21.78 -4.54 -10.38
C LYS A 90 21.16 -3.24 -9.87
N LEU A 91 21.38 -2.12 -10.56
CA LEU A 91 20.76 -0.83 -10.21
C LEU A 91 19.24 -0.86 -10.41
N TYR A 92 18.76 -1.44 -11.52
CA TYR A 92 17.32 -1.63 -11.74
C TYR A 92 16.67 -2.41 -10.61
N GLN A 93 17.24 -3.55 -10.23
CA GLN A 93 16.75 -4.41 -9.14
C GLN A 93 16.73 -3.66 -7.81
N GLN A 94 17.79 -2.90 -7.50
CA GLN A 94 17.90 -2.13 -6.27
C GLN A 94 16.84 -1.03 -6.19
N VAL A 95 16.70 -0.23 -7.26
CA VAL A 95 15.68 0.83 -7.34
C VAL A 95 14.28 0.23 -7.32
N LEU A 96 14.02 -0.83 -8.07
CA LEU A 96 12.73 -1.51 -8.11
C LEU A 96 12.33 -2.04 -6.73
N TRP A 97 13.27 -2.68 -6.03
CA TRP A 97 13.03 -3.22 -4.70
C TRP A 97 12.72 -2.13 -3.67
N GLN A 98 13.50 -1.04 -3.70
CA GLN A 98 13.27 0.10 -2.81
C GLN A 98 11.93 0.78 -3.10
N LEU A 99 11.62 0.98 -4.38
CA LEU A 99 10.36 1.56 -4.81
C LEU A 99 9.14 0.74 -4.37
N ILE A 100 9.21 -0.59 -4.49
CA ILE A 100 8.12 -1.47 -4.06
C ILE A 100 7.89 -1.39 -2.55
N LYS A 101 8.96 -1.27 -1.76
CA LYS A 101 8.83 -1.03 -0.30
C LYS A 101 8.12 0.28 -0.01
N GLU A 102 8.49 1.36 -0.68
CA GLU A 102 7.85 2.67 -0.51
C GLU A 102 6.37 2.63 -0.92
N LEU A 103 6.05 2.02 -2.07
CA LEU A 103 4.68 1.86 -2.53
C LEU A 103 3.83 1.01 -1.57
N CYS A 104 4.38 -0.08 -1.03
CA CYS A 104 3.68 -0.90 -0.04
C CYS A 104 3.55 -0.19 1.31
N PHE A 105 4.57 0.57 1.77
CA PHE A 105 4.54 1.32 3.02
C PHE A 105 3.51 2.48 2.99
N GLY A 106 3.32 3.07 1.82
CA GLY A 106 2.31 4.10 1.57
C GLY A 106 0.87 3.56 1.58
N LYS A 107 0.65 2.24 1.49
CA LYS A 107 -0.70 1.67 1.57
C LYS A 107 -1.30 1.86 2.96
N ARG A 108 -2.56 2.28 2.98
CA ARG A 108 -3.39 2.38 4.17
C ARG A 108 -4.76 1.76 3.86
N CYS A 109 -5.39 1.20 4.88
CA CYS A 109 -6.77 0.74 4.79
C CYS A 109 -7.69 1.78 5.43
N ASP A 110 -8.85 2.05 4.83
CA ASP A 110 -9.77 3.10 5.27
C ASP A 110 -10.24 2.92 6.73
N PHE A 111 -10.36 1.67 7.21
CA PHE A 111 -10.74 1.39 8.60
C PHE A 111 -9.75 1.94 9.65
N TRP A 112 -8.51 2.25 9.26
CA TRP A 112 -7.50 2.86 10.12
C TRP A 112 -7.75 4.35 10.33
N LEU A 113 -8.30 5.02 9.32
CA LEU A 113 -8.70 6.43 9.42
C LEU A 113 -9.85 6.57 10.43
N GLU A 114 -10.82 5.66 10.40
CA GLU A 114 -11.99 5.73 11.29
C GLU A 114 -11.67 5.44 12.76
N ARG A 115 -10.71 4.53 13.03
CA ARG A 115 -10.29 4.20 14.40
C ARG A 115 -9.61 5.38 15.12
N GLY A 116 -9.00 6.30 14.38
CA GLY A 116 -8.47 7.56 14.92
C GLY A 116 -9.54 8.65 15.11
N ALA A 117 -10.51 8.72 14.19
CA ALA A 117 -11.58 9.71 14.23
C ALA A 117 -12.52 9.52 15.45
N GLY A 118 -12.82 8.27 15.84
CA GLY A 118 -13.66 8.01 17.01
C GLY A 118 -13.09 8.53 18.33
N PHE A 119 -11.76 8.54 18.48
CA PHE A 119 -11.10 9.06 19.68
C PHE A 119 -11.05 10.60 19.69
N GLN A 120 -10.86 11.23 18.52
CA GLN A 120 -10.91 12.70 18.40
C GLN A 120 -12.31 13.26 18.66
N VAL A 121 -13.36 12.62 18.12
CA VAL A 121 -14.75 13.04 18.33
C VAL A 121 -15.15 12.97 19.81
N ALA A 122 -14.67 11.97 20.56
CA ALA A 122 -14.92 11.86 21.99
C ALA A 122 -14.23 12.98 22.80
N MET A 123 -13.00 13.35 22.44
CA MET A 123 -12.27 14.45 23.07
C MET A 123 -12.92 15.81 22.77
N ASP A 124 -13.33 16.04 21.53
CA ASP A 124 -14.01 17.28 21.13
C ASP A 124 -15.33 17.47 21.87
N LEU A 125 -16.13 16.41 22.03
CA LEU A 125 -17.38 16.45 22.79
C LEU A 125 -17.13 16.79 24.28
N LEU A 126 -16.08 16.23 24.87
CA LEU A 126 -15.67 16.50 26.27
C LEU A 126 -15.19 17.95 26.46
N VAL A 127 -14.43 18.49 25.50
CA VAL A 127 -13.95 19.87 25.53
C VAL A 127 -15.12 20.86 25.40
N VAL A 128 -16.05 20.60 24.48
CA VAL A 128 -17.26 21.42 24.33
C VAL A 128 -18.12 21.39 25.60
N LEU A 129 -18.29 20.21 26.21
CA LEU A 129 -19.05 20.06 27.46
C LEU A 129 -18.39 20.83 28.63
N CYS A 130 -17.05 20.74 28.76
CA CYS A 130 -16.30 21.52 29.75
C CYS A 130 -16.46 23.03 29.54
N LEU A 131 -16.32 23.52 28.30
CA LEU A 131 -16.48 24.94 27.98
C LEU A 131 -17.87 25.46 28.34
N LEU A 132 -18.92 24.68 28.04
CA LEU A 132 -20.30 25.03 28.40
C LEU A 132 -20.49 25.12 29.91
N LEU A 133 -19.91 24.20 30.69
CA LEU A 133 -19.95 24.25 32.16
C LEU A 133 -19.20 25.46 32.71
N PHE A 134 -18.01 25.78 32.18
CA PHE A 134 -17.26 26.97 32.59
C PHE A 134 -18.04 28.27 32.32
N MET A 135 -18.62 28.40 31.13
CA MET A 135 -19.44 29.57 30.80
C MET A 135 -20.67 29.68 31.73
N TRP A 136 -21.28 28.55 32.10
CA TRP A 136 -22.42 28.54 33.01
C TRP A 136 -22.04 28.98 34.44
N VAL A 137 -20.87 28.56 34.93
CA VAL A 137 -20.32 29.02 36.21
C VAL A 137 -19.95 30.51 36.19
N LEU A 138 -19.42 31.01 35.07
CA LEU A 138 -19.05 32.42 34.93
C LEU A 138 -20.25 33.37 34.80
N VAL A 139 -21.40 32.85 34.34
CA VAL A 139 -22.65 33.61 34.18
C VAL A 139 -23.53 33.55 35.45
N LYS A 140 -23.14 32.77 36.46
CA LYS A 140 -23.90 32.54 37.71
C LYS A 140 -23.27 33.25 38.90
#